data_AF-A0A165E8R8-F1
#
_entry.id   AF-A0A165E8R8-F1
#
_cell.length_a   1.000
_cell.length_b   1.000
_cell.length_c   1.000
_cell.angle_alpha   90.00
_cell.angle_beta   90.00
_cell.angle_gamma   90.00
#
_symmetry.space_group_name_H-M   'P 1'
#
loop_
_entity.id
_entity.type
_entity.pdbx_description
1 polymer ?
#
loop_
_entity_poly.entity_id
_entity_poly.type
_entity_poly.pdbx_seq_one_letter_code
_entity_poly.pdbx_strand_id
1 'polypeptide(L)'
;MGKRTPQPITATPARRLTRQRLRAVLSGEFTQLPLEIVRQIVTNAAQDNIADSPLWVAQSLALVCREFQNAVEPILVDTVRLTRRNTLSMKSQFDGDRFARTRHFIALDIDNCLFPPSKCLVSFTGQISTLHRLVNPALGNCRPTRFTLCAAFNRVQDSFDCITHLHIQHGLLSYHEEIQTAPFPRLTHVVVTLNQIYEHSAFFDEIATDVPLLLASSPTIQRLLFRTLQLLRTHSDNVAAVLQRLADTTRDERLWLDERSFGQDRLRLLVDHLVWEEANAQDDIWYTGRQLYHPQDSIS
;
A
#
# COMPACT_ATOMS: atom_id res chain seq x y z
N MET A 1 19.17 -72.26 24.83
CA MET A 1 18.58 -71.12 24.10
C MET A 1 17.92 -70.16 25.10
N GLY A 2 18.65 -69.16 25.57
CA GLY A 2 18.14 -68.15 26.51
C GLY A 2 17.76 -66.87 25.75
N LYS A 3 16.47 -66.51 25.76
CA LYS A 3 15.96 -65.26 25.18
C LYS A 3 16.43 -64.09 26.05
N ARG A 4 17.33 -63.25 25.53
CA ARG A 4 17.68 -61.96 26.14
C ARG A 4 16.52 -60.98 25.93
N THR A 5 15.90 -60.56 27.02
CA THR A 5 14.91 -59.47 27.06
C THR A 5 15.64 -58.14 26.82
N PRO A 6 15.21 -57.29 25.86
CA PRO A 6 15.81 -55.98 25.65
C PRO A 6 15.53 -55.07 26.84
N GLN A 7 16.58 -54.45 27.39
CA GLN A 7 16.44 -53.43 28.43
C GLN A 7 15.77 -52.18 27.85
N PRO A 8 14.78 -51.59 28.55
CA PRO A 8 14.16 -50.35 28.13
C PRO A 8 15.16 -49.20 28.22
N ILE A 9 15.38 -48.51 27.10
CA ILE A 9 16.12 -47.25 27.07
C ILE A 9 15.27 -46.23 27.83
N THR A 10 15.72 -45.87 29.03
CA THR A 10 15.14 -44.79 29.83
C THR A 10 15.41 -43.48 29.12
N ALA A 11 14.42 -43.00 28.35
CA ALA A 11 14.44 -41.66 27.79
C ALA A 11 14.61 -40.64 28.93
N THR A 12 15.71 -39.89 28.88
CA THR A 12 16.00 -38.80 29.81
C THR A 12 14.80 -37.84 29.79
N PRO A 13 14.13 -37.57 30.93
CA PRO A 13 12.95 -36.72 30.93
C PRO A 13 13.35 -35.34 30.42
N ALA A 14 12.77 -34.92 29.30
CA ALA A 14 12.91 -33.57 28.77
C ALA A 14 12.58 -32.60 29.90
N ARG A 15 13.63 -31.99 30.47
CA ARG A 15 13.55 -31.15 31.65
C ARG A 15 12.80 -29.90 31.23
N ARG A 16 11.48 -29.92 31.42
CA ARG A 16 10.57 -28.81 31.10
C ARG A 16 11.08 -27.59 31.87
N LEU A 17 11.82 -26.73 31.18
CA LEU A 17 12.28 -25.47 31.75
C LEU A 17 11.03 -24.70 32.14
N THR A 18 10.87 -24.44 33.44
CA THR A 18 9.80 -23.58 33.93
C THR A 18 9.97 -22.20 33.29
N ARG A 19 8.86 -21.55 32.93
CA ARG A 19 8.85 -20.22 32.28
C ARG A 19 9.77 -19.20 32.98
N GLN A 20 9.99 -19.33 34.29
CA GLN A 20 10.91 -18.49 35.06
C GLN A 20 12.39 -18.71 34.74
N ARG A 21 12.84 -19.96 34.54
CA ARG A 21 14.25 -20.23 34.18
C ARG A 21 14.57 -19.79 32.76
N LEU A 22 13.63 -19.98 31.84
CA LEU A 22 13.75 -19.45 30.48
C LEU A 22 13.86 -17.92 30.50
N ARG A 23 13.04 -17.22 31.29
CA ARG A 23 13.17 -15.75 31.47
C ARG A 23 14.55 -15.35 32.01
N ALA A 24 15.04 -16.00 33.05
CA ALA A 24 16.32 -15.64 33.66
C ALA A 24 17.52 -15.84 32.71
N VAL A 25 17.53 -16.93 31.93
CA VAL A 25 18.59 -17.19 30.93
C VAL A 25 18.53 -16.17 29.80
N LEU A 26 17.33 -15.93 29.24
CA LEU A 26 17.15 -14.97 28.15
C LEU A 26 17.45 -13.52 28.57
N SER A 27 17.12 -13.13 29.81
CA SER A 27 17.47 -11.80 30.33
C SER A 27 18.98 -11.61 30.49
N GLY A 28 19.72 -12.66 30.88
CA GLY A 28 21.18 -12.61 31.01
C GLY A 28 21.92 -12.53 29.67
N GLU A 29 21.41 -13.18 28.64
CA GLU A 29 22.04 -13.20 27.31
C GLU A 29 21.73 -11.92 26.50
N PHE A 30 20.49 -11.41 26.57
CA PHE A 30 20.09 -10.23 25.79
C PHE A 30 20.77 -8.95 26.28
N THR A 31 21.10 -8.86 27.57
CA THR A 31 21.82 -7.72 28.16
C THR A 31 23.30 -7.68 27.79
N GLN A 32 23.85 -8.77 27.23
CA GLN A 32 25.23 -8.84 26.77
C GLN A 32 25.39 -8.48 25.29
N LEU A 33 24.29 -8.32 24.55
CA LEU A 33 24.35 -7.93 23.15
C LEU A 33 24.81 -6.47 23.01
N PRO A 34 25.68 -6.16 22.04
CA PRO A 34 25.97 -4.78 21.67
C PRO A 34 24.69 -4.01 21.33
N LEU A 35 24.64 -2.74 21.70
CA LEU A 35 23.45 -1.91 21.54
C LEU A 35 22.99 -1.82 20.07
N GLU A 36 23.93 -1.86 19.14
CA GLU A 36 23.68 -1.83 17.69
C GLU A 36 22.88 -3.06 17.25
N ILE A 37 23.23 -4.24 17.78
CA ILE A 37 22.54 -5.50 17.47
C ILE A 37 21.13 -5.47 18.06
N VAL A 38 20.99 -5.01 19.30
CA VAL A 38 19.67 -4.84 19.94
C VAL A 38 18.80 -3.89 19.13
N ARG A 39 19.34 -2.74 18.71
CA ARG A 39 18.63 -1.76 17.88
C ARG A 39 18.17 -2.38 16.56
N GLN A 40 19.05 -3.11 15.87
CA GLN A 40 18.71 -3.77 14.62
C GLN A 40 17.61 -4.83 14.80
N ILE A 41 17.68 -5.67 15.83
CA ILE A 41 16.63 -6.65 16.14
C ILE A 41 15.29 -5.96 16.38
N VAL A 42 15.28 -4.89 17.18
CA VAL A 42 14.06 -4.14 17.49
C VAL A 42 13.48 -3.43 16.27
N THR A 43 14.33 -2.79 15.45
CA THR A 43 13.93 -2.17 14.19
C THR A 43 13.32 -3.20 13.24
N ASN A 44 13.98 -4.34 13.02
CA ASN A 44 13.45 -5.40 12.16
C ASN A 44 12.13 -5.96 12.71
N ALA A 45 12.07 -6.27 14.01
CA ALA A 45 10.85 -6.76 14.64
C ALA A 45 9.69 -5.76 14.50
N ALA A 46 9.96 -4.46 14.63
CA ALA A 46 8.95 -3.44 14.41
C ALA A 46 8.52 -3.36 12.94
N GLN A 47 9.45 -3.41 11.99
CA GLN A 47 9.14 -3.42 10.54
C GLN A 47 8.30 -4.63 10.14
N ASP A 48 8.64 -5.82 10.64
CA ASP A 48 7.94 -7.06 10.31
C ASP A 48 6.51 -7.10 10.90
N ASN A 49 6.25 -6.34 11.98
CA ASN A 49 4.98 -6.41 12.72
C ASN A 49 4.14 -5.14 12.66
N ILE A 50 4.63 -4.03 12.09
CA ILE A 50 3.88 -2.77 12.04
C ILE A 50 2.57 -2.92 11.27
N ALA A 51 2.59 -3.74 10.22
CA ALA A 51 1.46 -4.00 9.35
C ALA A 51 0.35 -4.79 10.04
N ASP A 52 0.73 -5.84 10.78
CA ASP A 52 -0.21 -6.81 11.35
C ASP A 52 -0.57 -6.53 12.81
N SER A 53 0.31 -5.85 13.55
CA SER A 53 0.17 -5.61 14.99
C SER A 53 0.71 -4.24 15.42
N PRO A 54 0.18 -3.12 14.85
CA PRO A 54 0.68 -1.78 15.13
C PRO A 54 0.55 -1.38 16.61
N LEU A 55 -0.47 -1.87 17.31
CA LEU A 55 -0.64 -1.61 18.75
C LEU A 55 0.45 -2.27 19.59
N TRP A 56 0.88 -3.49 19.23
CA TRP A 56 1.98 -4.14 19.93
C TRP A 56 3.29 -3.37 19.72
N VAL A 57 3.56 -2.94 18.48
CA VAL A 57 4.74 -2.12 18.17
C VAL A 57 4.73 -0.82 18.98
N ALA A 58 3.60 -0.10 18.99
CA ALA A 58 3.49 1.20 19.64
C ALA A 58 3.40 1.14 21.17
N GLN A 59 2.68 0.17 21.75
CA GLN A 59 2.35 0.15 23.18
C GLN A 59 3.13 -0.90 23.97
N SER A 60 3.71 -1.90 23.31
CA SER A 60 4.53 -2.92 23.99
C SER A 60 6.00 -2.74 23.67
N LEU A 61 6.38 -2.72 22.39
CA LEU A 61 7.78 -2.69 21.98
C LEU A 61 8.42 -1.31 22.22
N ALA A 62 7.77 -0.22 21.79
CA ALA A 62 8.30 1.13 21.96
C ALA A 62 8.40 1.58 23.42
N LEU A 63 7.61 1.00 24.33
CA LEU A 63 7.57 1.39 25.75
C LEU A 63 8.55 0.60 26.64
N VAL A 64 9.34 -0.33 26.09
CA VAL A 64 10.31 -1.13 26.87
C VAL A 64 11.40 -0.23 27.49
N CYS A 65 12.03 0.61 26.66
CA CYS A 65 13.04 1.57 27.09
C CYS A 65 13.23 2.65 26.02
N ARG A 66 14.01 3.70 26.34
CA ARG A 66 14.28 4.81 25.42
C ARG A 66 14.95 4.38 24.12
N GLU A 67 15.87 3.43 24.16
CA GLU A 67 16.54 2.93 22.96
C GLU A 67 15.59 2.20 22.02
N PHE A 68 14.63 1.43 22.57
CA PHE A 68 13.61 0.77 21.78
C PHE A 68 12.67 1.80 21.18
N GLN A 69 12.24 2.79 21.98
CA GLN A 69 11.45 3.91 21.47
C GLN A 69 12.15 4.59 20.29
N ASN A 70 13.43 4.94 20.43
CA ASN A 70 14.21 5.59 19.36
C ASN A 70 14.34 4.72 18.10
N ALA A 71 14.41 3.40 18.27
CA ALA A 71 14.49 2.44 17.16
C ALA A 71 13.14 2.25 16.43
N VAL A 72 12.03 2.30 17.18
CA VAL A 72 10.67 2.02 16.71
C VAL A 72 9.98 3.28 16.18
N GLU A 73 10.24 4.44 16.79
CA GLU A 73 9.57 5.70 16.48
C GLU A 73 9.62 6.04 14.97
N PRO A 74 10.77 5.94 14.26
CA PRO A 74 10.80 6.21 12.82
C PRO A 74 9.86 5.32 12.01
N ILE A 75 9.62 4.08 12.45
CA ILE A 75 8.72 3.12 11.78
C ILE A 75 7.26 3.51 12.05
N LEU A 76 6.93 3.91 13.28
CA LEU A 76 5.59 4.34 13.66
C LEU A 76 5.14 5.62 12.94
N VAL A 77 6.09 6.51 12.62
CA VAL A 77 5.79 7.80 11.95
C VAL A 77 6.03 7.78 10.44
N ASP A 78 6.53 6.67 9.87
CA ASP A 78 6.77 6.53 8.44
C ASP A 78 5.46 6.64 7.65
N THR A 79 4.42 5.95 8.14
CA THR A 79 3.05 6.02 7.62
C THR A 79 2.12 6.64 8.66
N VAL A 80 1.54 7.79 8.33
CA VAL A 80 0.56 8.47 9.20
C VAL A 80 -0.83 8.37 8.60
N ARG A 81 -1.74 7.76 9.36
CA ARG A 81 -3.17 7.66 9.01
C ARG A 81 -3.99 8.63 9.83
N LEU A 82 -4.58 9.61 9.15
CA LEU A 82 -5.51 10.56 9.71
C LEU A 82 -6.94 10.13 9.42
N THR A 83 -7.74 10.07 10.48
CA THR A 83 -9.16 9.74 10.47
C THR A 83 -9.92 10.79 11.27
N ARG A 84 -11.23 10.89 11.08
CA ARG A 84 -12.07 11.79 11.89
C ARG A 84 -11.91 11.56 13.40
N ARG A 85 -11.60 10.34 13.83
CA ARG A 85 -11.47 9.97 15.25
C ARG A 85 -10.17 10.45 15.89
N ASN A 86 -9.07 10.50 15.12
CA ASN A 86 -7.75 10.86 15.67
C ASN A 86 -7.24 12.23 15.23
N THR A 87 -7.95 12.93 14.33
CA THR A 87 -7.48 14.22 13.78
C THR A 87 -7.17 15.27 14.85
N LEU A 88 -8.01 15.39 15.89
CA LEU A 88 -7.81 16.36 16.97
C LEU A 88 -6.58 16.01 17.82
N SER A 89 -6.39 14.73 18.15
CA SER A 89 -5.24 14.26 18.94
C SER A 89 -3.92 14.31 18.17
N MET A 90 -3.98 14.20 16.85
CA MET A 90 -2.81 14.31 15.96
C MET A 90 -2.42 15.76 15.74
N LYS A 91 -3.40 16.67 15.68
CA LYS A 91 -3.18 18.10 15.45
C LYS A 91 -2.20 18.71 16.46
N SER A 92 -2.33 18.39 17.75
CA SER A 92 -1.42 18.90 18.78
C SER A 92 0.02 18.38 18.67
N GLN A 93 0.25 17.37 17.83
CA GLN A 93 1.57 16.77 17.62
C GLN A 93 2.21 17.21 16.30
N PHE A 94 1.47 17.92 15.43
CA PHE A 94 1.99 18.46 14.17
C PHE A 94 2.86 19.71 14.35
N ASP A 95 2.75 20.39 15.50
CA ASP A 95 3.54 21.58 15.82
C ASP A 95 5.03 21.26 16.13
N GLY A 96 5.44 19.99 16.05
CA GLY A 96 6.82 19.55 16.27
C GLY A 96 7.39 18.71 15.12
N ASP A 97 8.67 18.37 15.22
CA ASP A 97 9.42 17.65 14.17
C ASP A 97 9.11 16.14 14.08
N ARG A 98 8.20 15.63 14.91
CA ARG A 98 7.88 14.20 15.00
C ARG A 98 7.52 13.58 13.65
N PHE A 99 6.75 14.31 12.84
CA PHE A 99 6.26 13.86 11.54
C PHE A 99 7.05 14.42 10.35
N ALA A 100 8.17 15.11 10.60
CA ALA A 100 9.02 15.64 9.53
C ALA A 100 9.58 14.52 8.62
N ARG A 101 9.61 13.28 9.13
CA ARG A 101 10.10 12.07 8.44
C ARG A 101 8.98 11.23 7.82
N THR A 102 7.71 11.61 7.94
CA THR A 102 6.60 10.83 7.38
C THR A 102 6.69 10.76 5.86
N ARG A 103 6.76 9.54 5.33
CA ARG A 103 6.85 9.27 3.90
C ARG A 103 5.50 8.98 3.27
N HIS A 104 4.56 8.45 4.04
CA HIS A 104 3.25 8.05 3.56
C HIS A 104 2.16 8.71 4.41
N PHE A 105 1.28 9.48 3.77
CA PHE A 105 0.18 10.16 4.47
C PHE A 105 -1.17 9.73 3.92
N ILE A 106 -2.00 9.13 4.79
CA ILE A 106 -3.32 8.62 4.45
C ILE A 106 -4.37 9.48 5.15
N ALA A 107 -5.16 10.23 4.38
CA ALA A 107 -6.22 11.10 4.87
C ALA A 107 -7.56 10.71 4.23
N LEU A 108 -8.29 9.82 4.91
CA LEU A 108 -9.61 9.36 4.48
C LEU A 108 -10.71 10.19 5.14
N ASP A 109 -11.67 10.68 4.36
CA ASP A 109 -12.91 11.35 4.82
C ASP A 109 -12.74 12.62 5.65
N ILE A 110 -11.67 13.40 5.42
CA ILE A 110 -11.44 14.65 6.15
C ILE A 110 -11.22 15.81 5.17
N ASP A 111 -12.26 16.62 5.03
CA ASP A 111 -12.24 17.76 4.12
C ASP A 111 -11.47 18.97 4.66
N ASN A 112 -10.85 18.92 5.85
CA ASN A 112 -10.09 20.04 6.44
C ASN A 112 -8.96 19.57 7.37
N CYS A 113 -8.00 18.81 6.83
CA CYS A 113 -6.81 18.41 7.59
C CYS A 113 -5.80 19.56 7.68
N LEU A 114 -5.16 19.67 8.84
CA LEU A 114 -3.81 20.20 8.89
C LEU A 114 -2.86 19.09 8.45
N PHE A 115 -1.87 19.45 7.65
CA PHE A 115 -0.86 18.52 7.16
C PHE A 115 0.37 18.63 8.03
N PRO A 116 1.04 17.50 8.35
CA PRO A 116 2.36 17.60 8.92
C PRO A 116 3.28 18.31 7.92
N PRO A 117 4.20 19.19 8.37
CA PRO A 117 5.22 19.77 7.51
C PRO A 117 6.24 18.69 7.13
N SER A 118 5.85 17.74 6.26
CA SER A 118 6.73 16.67 5.83
C SER A 118 7.41 17.03 4.51
N LYS A 119 8.71 17.29 4.59
CA LYS A 119 9.57 17.39 3.40
C LYS A 119 9.87 16.03 2.77
N CYS A 120 9.60 14.95 3.50
CA CYS A 120 9.93 13.57 3.10
C CYS A 120 8.74 12.84 2.48
N LEU A 121 7.61 13.51 2.26
CA LEU A 121 6.40 12.86 1.78
C LEU A 121 6.60 12.30 0.36
N VAL A 122 6.45 10.98 0.23
CA VAL A 122 6.58 10.22 -1.01
C VAL A 122 5.23 9.86 -1.58
N SER A 123 4.29 9.40 -0.74
CA SER A 123 2.93 9.06 -1.14
C SER A 123 1.86 9.76 -0.32
N PHE A 124 0.75 10.07 -0.99
CA PHE A 124 -0.45 10.59 -0.40
C PHE A 124 -1.65 9.73 -0.80
N THR A 125 -2.53 9.42 0.15
CA THR A 125 -3.77 8.68 -0.08
C THR A 125 -4.94 9.52 0.44
N GLY A 126 -5.92 9.83 -0.42
CA GLY A 126 -7.08 10.62 -0.02
C GLY A 126 -7.83 11.23 -1.20
N GLN A 127 -8.47 12.39 -0.97
CA GLN A 127 -9.18 13.15 -2.00
C GLN A 127 -8.25 14.13 -2.74
N ILE A 128 -8.56 14.41 -4.02
CA ILE A 128 -7.81 15.37 -4.84
C ILE A 128 -7.82 16.81 -4.27
N SER A 129 -8.91 17.24 -3.64
CA SER A 129 -9.03 18.53 -2.95
C SER A 129 -8.02 18.67 -1.80
N THR A 130 -7.74 17.55 -1.13
CA THR A 130 -6.79 17.46 -0.03
C THR A 130 -5.36 17.42 -0.55
N LEU A 131 -5.11 16.71 -1.66
CA LEU A 131 -3.83 16.78 -2.38
C LEU A 131 -3.51 18.22 -2.80
N HIS A 132 -4.47 18.95 -3.38
CA HIS A 132 -4.28 20.34 -3.81
C HIS A 132 -3.76 21.22 -2.66
N ARG A 133 -4.36 21.12 -1.47
CA ARG A 133 -3.88 21.88 -0.31
C ARG A 133 -2.51 21.44 0.17
N LEU A 134 -2.21 20.16 0.09
CA LEU A 134 -0.93 19.61 0.50
C LEU A 134 0.22 20.07 -0.41
N VAL A 135 -0.02 20.15 -1.73
CA VAL A 135 0.99 20.65 -2.69
C VAL A 135 1.09 22.16 -2.75
N ASN A 136 0.03 22.87 -2.35
CA ASN A 136 0.02 24.32 -2.39
C ASN A 136 1.15 24.90 -1.50
N PRO A 137 2.06 25.73 -2.05
CA PRO A 137 3.19 26.28 -1.30
C PRO A 137 2.80 27.12 -0.08
N ALA A 138 1.61 27.75 -0.10
CA ALA A 138 1.11 28.54 1.01
C ALA A 138 0.53 27.69 2.16
N LEU A 139 0.28 26.40 1.94
CA LEU A 139 -0.43 25.55 2.91
C LEU A 139 0.42 24.38 3.41
N GLY A 140 1.04 23.62 2.52
CA GLY A 140 1.82 22.43 2.89
C GLY A 140 3.19 22.35 2.24
N ASN A 141 3.32 22.85 1.00
CA ASN A 141 4.56 22.77 0.19
C ASN A 141 5.16 21.34 0.13
N CYS A 142 4.30 20.31 0.20
CA CYS A 142 4.71 18.93 0.08
C CYS A 142 4.67 18.52 -1.40
N ARG A 143 5.56 17.63 -1.83
CA ARG A 143 5.64 17.19 -3.22
C ARG A 143 5.65 15.67 -3.32
N PRO A 144 4.53 15.01 -2.95
CA PRO A 144 4.44 13.57 -3.09
C PRO A 144 4.62 13.20 -4.55
N THR A 145 5.26 12.05 -4.80
CA THR A 145 5.42 11.50 -6.15
C THR A 145 4.34 10.49 -6.50
N ARG A 146 3.64 9.97 -5.49
CA ARG A 146 2.60 8.96 -5.63
C ARG A 146 1.31 9.44 -5.00
N PHE A 147 0.21 9.25 -5.69
CA PHE A 147 -1.11 9.63 -5.21
C PHE A 147 -2.10 8.48 -5.38
N THR A 148 -2.76 8.12 -4.29
CA THR A 148 -3.90 7.22 -4.29
C THR A 148 -5.17 8.01 -4.07
N LEU A 149 -6.05 8.01 -5.08
CA LEU A 149 -7.35 8.65 -5.04
C LEU A 149 -8.40 7.67 -4.51
N CYS A 150 -9.00 7.99 -3.37
CA CYS A 150 -9.99 7.13 -2.68
C CYS A 150 -11.45 7.48 -2.96
N ALA A 151 -11.71 8.53 -3.74
CA ALA A 151 -13.05 9.08 -3.98
C ALA A 151 -13.19 9.57 -5.42
N ALA A 152 -14.40 9.99 -5.81
CA ALA A 152 -14.63 10.53 -7.13
C ALA A 152 -13.70 11.72 -7.45
N PHE A 153 -13.28 11.82 -8.71
CA PHE A 153 -12.60 13.02 -9.19
C PHE A 153 -13.54 14.22 -9.07
N ASN A 154 -13.12 15.21 -8.29
CA ASN A 154 -13.66 16.55 -8.40
C ASN A 154 -12.75 17.33 -9.34
N ARG A 155 -13.33 18.19 -10.19
CA ARG A 155 -12.55 19.03 -11.12
C ARG A 155 -11.59 19.91 -10.32
N VAL A 156 -10.29 19.72 -10.54
CA VAL A 156 -9.22 20.57 -10.01
C VAL A 156 -8.45 21.13 -11.20
N GLN A 157 -8.19 22.44 -11.21
CA GLN A 157 -7.52 23.13 -12.31
C GLN A 157 -5.98 23.20 -12.14
N ASP A 158 -5.48 22.83 -10.95
CA ASP A 158 -4.08 23.06 -10.55
C ASP A 158 -3.14 21.94 -10.95
N SER A 159 -1.98 22.28 -11.52
CA SER A 159 -0.98 21.30 -11.94
C SER A 159 -0.28 20.56 -10.81
N PHE A 160 -0.26 19.24 -10.91
CA PHE A 160 0.38 18.30 -10.02
C PHE A 160 1.63 17.72 -10.67
N ASP A 161 2.60 18.59 -10.96
CA ASP A 161 3.85 18.25 -11.67
C ASP A 161 4.75 17.24 -10.93
N CYS A 162 4.54 17.06 -9.64
CA CYS A 162 5.31 16.12 -8.81
C CYS A 162 4.80 14.67 -8.92
N ILE A 163 3.54 14.47 -9.32
CA ILE A 163 2.92 13.15 -9.35
C ILE A 163 3.39 12.38 -10.58
N THR A 164 3.97 11.21 -10.33
CA THR A 164 4.44 10.26 -11.34
C THR A 164 3.67 8.95 -11.32
N HIS A 165 3.00 8.65 -10.20
CA HIS A 165 2.24 7.43 -9.97
C HIS A 165 0.85 7.79 -9.44
N LEU A 166 -0.20 7.37 -10.16
CA LEU A 166 -1.61 7.60 -9.77
C LEU A 166 -2.32 6.26 -9.59
N HIS A 167 -2.88 6.04 -8.41
CA HIS A 167 -3.71 4.88 -8.11
C HIS A 167 -5.14 5.35 -7.87
N ILE A 168 -6.06 4.93 -8.73
CA ILE A 168 -7.48 5.22 -8.60
C ILE A 168 -8.13 4.02 -7.92
N GLN A 169 -8.46 4.19 -6.65
CA GLN A 169 -9.22 3.19 -5.92
C GLN A 169 -10.69 3.34 -6.24
N HIS A 170 -11.36 2.20 -6.39
CA HIS A 170 -12.76 2.15 -6.78
C HIS A 170 -13.03 2.88 -8.11
N GLY A 171 -12.04 2.86 -9.01
CA GLY A 171 -12.04 3.66 -10.22
C GLY A 171 -13.14 3.28 -11.19
N LEU A 172 -13.76 4.33 -11.75
CA LEU A 172 -14.54 4.28 -12.98
C LEU A 172 -13.64 4.74 -14.13
N LEU A 173 -13.76 4.10 -15.30
CA LEU A 173 -13.01 4.56 -16.48
C LEU A 173 -13.60 5.81 -17.12
N SER A 174 -14.84 6.15 -16.77
CA SER A 174 -15.43 7.46 -17.06
C SER A 174 -14.62 8.63 -16.49
N TYR A 175 -13.63 8.38 -15.61
CA TYR A 175 -12.63 9.38 -15.21
C TYR A 175 -11.58 9.69 -16.27
N HIS A 176 -11.62 9.10 -17.47
CA HIS A 176 -10.58 9.36 -18.47
C HIS A 176 -10.57 10.83 -18.90
N GLU A 177 -11.73 11.49 -19.01
CA GLU A 177 -11.79 12.94 -19.26
C GLU A 177 -11.10 13.69 -18.13
N GLU A 178 -11.36 13.32 -16.88
CA GLU A 178 -10.73 13.92 -15.71
C GLU A 178 -9.23 13.65 -15.64
N ILE A 179 -8.74 12.47 -16.06
CA ILE A 179 -7.30 12.17 -16.11
C ILE A 179 -6.62 12.92 -17.25
N GLN A 180 -7.29 13.02 -18.41
CA GLN A 180 -6.81 13.78 -19.58
C GLN A 180 -6.78 15.28 -19.31
N THR A 181 -7.82 15.78 -18.65
CA THR A 181 -7.92 17.16 -18.21
C THR A 181 -7.14 17.39 -16.93
N ALA A 182 -6.75 16.32 -16.22
CA ALA A 182 -5.96 16.44 -15.01
C ALA A 182 -4.53 16.85 -15.37
N PRO A 183 -3.95 17.74 -14.57
CA PRO A 183 -2.68 18.36 -14.90
C PRO A 183 -1.52 17.57 -14.26
N PHE A 184 -1.42 16.27 -14.60
CA PHE A 184 -0.34 15.36 -14.20
C PHE A 184 0.69 15.19 -15.35
N PRO A 185 1.49 16.21 -15.70
CA PRO A 185 2.36 16.18 -16.89
C PRO A 185 3.49 15.14 -16.82
N ARG A 186 3.76 14.56 -15.65
CA ARG A 186 4.83 13.57 -15.43
C ARG A 186 4.30 12.19 -15.07
N LEU A 187 3.02 11.93 -15.31
CA LEU A 187 2.40 10.66 -14.99
C LEU A 187 3.00 9.55 -15.85
N THR A 188 3.56 8.54 -15.19
CA THR A 188 4.20 7.37 -15.83
C THR A 188 3.48 6.08 -15.49
N HIS A 189 2.90 5.98 -14.29
CA HIS A 189 2.25 4.78 -13.80
C HIS A 189 0.83 5.11 -13.36
N VAL A 190 -0.13 4.34 -13.88
CA VAL A 190 -1.53 4.43 -13.49
C VAL A 190 -2.01 3.06 -13.05
N VAL A 191 -2.61 2.99 -11.86
CA VAL A 191 -3.25 1.79 -11.33
C VAL A 191 -4.73 2.08 -11.19
N VAL A 192 -5.58 1.22 -11.73
CA VAL A 192 -7.04 1.33 -11.59
C VAL A 192 -7.54 0.08 -10.88
N THR A 193 -8.00 0.24 -9.64
CA THR A 193 -8.67 -0.84 -8.91
C THR A 193 -10.16 -0.78 -9.18
N LEU A 194 -10.66 -1.75 -9.95
CA LEU A 194 -12.05 -1.82 -10.37
C LEU A 194 -12.96 -2.18 -9.20
N ASN A 195 -14.15 -1.57 -9.15
CA ASN A 195 -15.14 -1.77 -8.08
C ASN A 195 -16.29 -2.69 -8.55
N GLN A 196 -16.78 -3.54 -7.64
CA GLN A 196 -17.92 -4.44 -7.85
C GLN A 196 -19.24 -3.72 -8.12
N ILE A 197 -19.38 -2.45 -7.77
CA ILE A 197 -20.67 -1.74 -7.89
C ILE A 197 -21.09 -1.56 -9.37
N TYR A 198 -20.19 -1.77 -10.33
CA TYR A 198 -20.39 -1.40 -11.74
C TYR A 198 -20.48 -2.59 -12.70
N GLU A 199 -21.14 -3.67 -12.26
CA GLU A 199 -21.38 -4.89 -13.03
C GLU A 199 -22.48 -4.73 -14.11
N HIS A 200 -22.41 -3.66 -14.90
CA HIS A 200 -23.29 -3.44 -16.04
C HIS A 200 -22.53 -3.71 -17.33
N SER A 201 -23.18 -4.29 -18.34
CA SER A 201 -22.52 -4.66 -19.61
C SER A 201 -21.83 -3.48 -20.30
N ALA A 202 -22.38 -2.26 -20.15
CA ALA A 202 -21.81 -1.03 -20.67
C ALA A 202 -20.39 -0.72 -20.15
N PHE A 203 -20.07 -1.20 -18.93
CA PHE A 203 -18.74 -0.99 -18.33
C PHE A 203 -17.62 -1.60 -19.18
N PHE A 204 -17.86 -2.76 -19.81
CA PHE A 204 -16.86 -3.40 -20.66
C PHE A 204 -16.62 -2.62 -21.96
N ASP A 205 -17.67 -2.01 -22.50
CA ASP A 205 -17.59 -1.15 -23.69
C ASP A 205 -16.86 0.16 -23.38
N GLU A 206 -17.06 0.71 -22.16
CA GLU A 206 -16.29 1.85 -21.65
C GLU A 206 -14.79 1.51 -21.56
N ILE A 207 -14.41 0.33 -21.05
CA ILE A 207 -12.99 -0.08 -21.05
C ILE A 207 -12.41 -0.07 -22.47
N ALA A 208 -13.12 -0.68 -23.41
CA ALA A 208 -12.65 -0.79 -24.79
C ALA A 208 -12.50 0.58 -25.48
N THR A 209 -13.28 1.58 -25.05
CA THR A 209 -13.31 2.92 -25.63
C THR A 209 -12.31 3.87 -24.96
N ASP A 210 -12.29 3.88 -23.62
CA ASP A 210 -11.59 4.91 -22.84
C ASP A 210 -10.09 4.62 -22.71
N VAL A 211 -9.71 3.35 -22.68
CA VAL A 211 -8.30 2.95 -22.52
C VAL A 211 -7.44 3.41 -23.70
N PRO A 212 -7.82 3.20 -24.97
CA PRO A 212 -7.07 3.76 -26.10
C PRO A 212 -6.97 5.29 -26.06
N LEU A 213 -8.06 5.97 -25.69
CA LEU A 213 -8.07 7.44 -25.60
C LEU A 213 -7.11 7.94 -24.52
N LEU A 214 -7.12 7.32 -23.35
CA LEU A 214 -6.18 7.63 -22.26
C LEU A 214 -4.72 7.40 -22.70
N LEU A 215 -4.45 6.26 -23.34
CA LEU A 215 -3.10 5.88 -23.77
C LEU A 215 -2.58 6.76 -24.93
N ALA A 216 -3.46 7.23 -25.81
CA ALA A 216 -3.12 8.13 -26.91
C ALA A 216 -2.88 9.57 -26.44
N SER A 217 -3.68 10.04 -25.47
CA SER A 217 -3.56 11.39 -24.89
C SER A 217 -2.40 11.53 -23.91
N SER A 218 -1.92 10.43 -23.33
CA SER A 218 -0.89 10.41 -22.29
C SER A 218 0.34 9.61 -22.72
N PRO A 219 1.20 10.16 -23.60
CA PRO A 219 2.38 9.43 -24.11
C PRO A 219 3.44 9.15 -23.05
N THR A 220 3.40 9.84 -21.90
CA THR A 220 4.31 9.62 -20.78
C THR A 220 3.98 8.37 -19.96
N ILE A 221 2.75 7.86 -20.05
CA ILE A 221 2.36 6.64 -19.37
C ILE A 221 3.19 5.49 -19.93
N GLN A 222 3.88 4.78 -19.04
CA GLN A 222 4.66 3.58 -19.30
C GLN A 222 3.92 2.33 -18.84
N ARG A 223 3.02 2.46 -17.85
CA ARG A 223 2.27 1.35 -17.28
C ARG A 223 0.87 1.78 -16.89
N LEU A 224 -0.13 1.09 -17.42
CA LEU A 224 -1.54 1.16 -17.03
C LEU A 224 -1.96 -0.22 -16.51
N LEU A 225 -2.07 -0.34 -15.19
CA LEU A 225 -2.39 -1.57 -14.48
C LEU A 225 -3.86 -1.59 -14.06
N PHE A 226 -4.59 -2.60 -14.51
CA PHE A 226 -5.94 -2.91 -14.03
C PHE A 226 -5.89 -3.95 -12.93
N ARG A 227 -6.62 -3.73 -11.84
CA ARG A 227 -6.71 -4.68 -10.72
C ARG A 227 -8.17 -5.07 -10.51
N THR A 228 -8.44 -6.38 -10.57
CA THR A 228 -9.79 -6.95 -10.48
C THR A 228 -10.13 -7.47 -9.07
N LEU A 229 -9.37 -7.07 -8.04
CA LEU A 229 -9.49 -7.55 -6.66
C LEU A 229 -10.92 -7.58 -6.11
N GLN A 230 -11.74 -6.60 -6.49
CA GLN A 230 -13.10 -6.42 -5.98
C GLN A 230 -14.16 -7.08 -6.87
N LEU A 231 -13.79 -7.58 -8.06
CA LEU A 231 -14.74 -8.12 -9.01
C LEU A 231 -15.04 -9.59 -8.72
N LEU A 232 -16.26 -10.01 -9.10
CA LEU A 232 -16.58 -11.42 -9.24
C LEU A 232 -15.67 -12.07 -10.28
N ARG A 233 -15.38 -13.36 -10.12
CA ARG A 233 -14.53 -14.10 -11.05
C ARG A 233 -15.01 -13.97 -12.50
N THR A 234 -16.31 -14.11 -12.74
CA THR A 234 -16.91 -13.95 -14.08
C THR A 234 -16.68 -12.56 -14.67
N HIS A 235 -16.73 -11.51 -13.86
CA HIS A 235 -16.46 -10.14 -14.31
C HIS A 235 -14.97 -9.88 -14.49
N SER A 236 -14.12 -10.42 -13.62
CA SER A 236 -12.66 -10.41 -13.80
C SER A 236 -12.27 -11.07 -15.12
N ASP A 237 -12.85 -12.23 -15.44
CA ASP A 237 -12.58 -12.96 -16.69
C ASP A 237 -13.01 -12.12 -17.92
N ASN A 238 -14.15 -11.43 -17.85
CA ASN A 238 -14.61 -10.52 -18.90
C ASN A 238 -13.69 -9.31 -19.08
N VAL A 239 -13.27 -8.65 -17.98
CA VAL A 239 -12.29 -7.55 -18.02
C VAL A 239 -10.98 -8.03 -18.64
N ALA A 240 -10.49 -9.21 -18.23
CA ALA A 240 -9.28 -9.81 -18.76
C ALA A 240 -9.38 -10.04 -20.28
N ALA A 241 -10.50 -10.59 -20.75
CA ALA A 241 -10.73 -10.84 -22.17
C ALA A 241 -10.79 -9.54 -23.00
N VAL A 242 -11.44 -8.49 -22.48
CA VAL A 242 -11.53 -7.18 -23.15
C VAL A 242 -10.15 -6.53 -23.23
N LEU A 243 -9.43 -6.45 -22.12
CA LEU A 243 -8.11 -5.83 -22.08
C LEU A 243 -7.08 -6.61 -22.90
N GLN A 244 -7.14 -7.94 -22.90
CA GLN A 244 -6.27 -8.77 -23.73
C GLN A 244 -6.52 -8.50 -25.21
N ARG A 245 -7.79 -8.54 -25.65
CA ARG A 245 -8.15 -8.21 -27.05
C ARG A 245 -7.67 -6.82 -27.44
N LEU A 246 -7.82 -5.86 -26.54
CA LEU A 246 -7.37 -4.50 -26.74
C LEU A 246 -5.85 -4.45 -26.95
N ALA A 247 -5.09 -5.05 -26.03
CA ALA A 247 -3.63 -5.12 -26.09
C ALA A 247 -3.14 -5.82 -27.37
N ASP A 248 -3.79 -6.91 -27.79
CA ASP A 248 -3.47 -7.63 -29.03
C ASP A 248 -3.73 -6.77 -30.27
N THR A 249 -4.81 -5.99 -30.26
CA THR A 249 -5.23 -5.14 -31.40
C THR A 249 -4.37 -3.89 -31.52
N THR A 250 -4.11 -3.21 -30.41
CA THR A 250 -3.30 -1.98 -30.37
C THR A 250 -1.80 -2.27 -30.34
N ARG A 251 -1.41 -3.50 -29.98
CA ARG A 251 -0.02 -3.89 -29.69
C ARG A 251 0.62 -3.02 -28.62
N ASP A 252 -0.19 -2.54 -27.68
CA ASP A 252 0.26 -1.62 -26.64
C ASP A 252 0.83 -2.37 -25.44
N GLU A 253 2.15 -2.28 -25.27
CA GLU A 253 2.92 -2.89 -24.19
C GLU A 253 2.62 -2.29 -22.81
N ARG A 254 1.96 -1.14 -22.75
CA ARG A 254 1.73 -0.42 -21.49
C ARG A 254 0.57 -1.02 -20.69
N LEU A 255 -0.18 -1.97 -21.25
CA LEU A 255 -1.34 -2.58 -20.61
C LEU A 255 -0.97 -3.78 -19.72
N TRP A 256 -1.37 -3.70 -18.45
CA TRP A 256 -1.12 -4.72 -17.43
C TRP A 256 -2.38 -5.10 -16.67
N LEU A 257 -2.41 -6.34 -16.18
CA LEU A 257 -3.55 -6.88 -15.44
C LEU A 257 -3.12 -7.68 -14.21
N ASP A 258 -3.75 -7.39 -13.09
CA ASP A 258 -3.64 -8.11 -11.82
C ASP A 258 -4.97 -8.80 -11.50
N GLU A 259 -4.98 -10.12 -11.72
CA GLU A 259 -6.17 -11.00 -11.65
C GLU A 259 -6.38 -11.62 -10.26
N ARG A 260 -5.67 -11.14 -9.23
CA ARG A 260 -5.90 -11.58 -7.86
C ARG A 260 -7.36 -11.30 -7.48
N SER A 261 -8.05 -12.26 -6.86
CA SER A 261 -9.44 -12.09 -6.41
C SER A 261 -9.62 -12.61 -4.99
N PHE A 262 -10.43 -11.90 -4.20
CA PHE A 262 -10.70 -12.26 -2.81
C PHE A 262 -11.96 -13.13 -2.62
N GLY A 263 -12.70 -13.40 -3.69
CA GLY A 263 -13.97 -14.16 -3.66
C GLY A 263 -15.14 -13.36 -3.06
N GLN A 264 -16.37 -13.88 -3.23
CA GLN A 264 -17.62 -13.19 -2.86
C GLN A 264 -17.80 -12.96 -1.35
N ASP A 265 -17.34 -13.88 -0.51
CA ASP A 265 -17.65 -13.87 0.93
C ASP A 265 -16.79 -12.90 1.76
N ARG A 266 -16.09 -11.97 1.10
CA ARG A 266 -14.93 -11.29 1.70
C ARG A 266 -14.92 -9.78 1.51
N LEU A 267 -16.05 -9.11 1.25
CA LEU A 267 -16.10 -7.64 1.16
C LEU A 267 -15.43 -6.94 2.35
N ARG A 268 -15.64 -7.44 3.58
CA ARG A 268 -14.97 -6.91 4.77
C ARG A 268 -13.44 -7.13 4.74
N LEU A 269 -13.02 -8.35 4.40
CA LEU A 269 -11.60 -8.70 4.28
C LEU A 269 -10.92 -7.93 3.13
N LEU A 270 -11.66 -7.56 2.09
CA LEU A 270 -11.19 -6.74 0.99
C LEU A 270 -10.96 -5.29 1.43
N VAL A 271 -11.90 -4.69 2.16
CA VAL A 271 -11.71 -3.35 2.73
C VAL A 271 -10.51 -3.35 3.68
N ASP A 272 -10.43 -4.34 4.57
CA ASP A 272 -9.29 -4.50 5.48
C ASP A 272 -7.98 -4.72 4.71
N HIS A 273 -8.01 -5.47 3.60
CA HIS A 273 -6.85 -5.69 2.74
C HIS A 273 -6.41 -4.42 2.00
N LEU A 274 -7.32 -3.64 1.43
CA LEU A 274 -7.00 -2.38 0.76
C LEU A 274 -6.42 -1.38 1.76
N VAL A 275 -7.00 -1.30 2.96
CA VAL A 275 -6.47 -0.49 4.07
C VAL A 275 -5.07 -0.94 4.48
N TRP A 276 -4.84 -2.24 4.55
CA TRP A 276 -3.52 -2.80 4.84
C TRP A 276 -2.52 -2.49 3.72
N GLU A 277 -2.92 -2.64 2.46
CA GLU A 277 -2.07 -2.40 1.29
C GLU A 277 -1.71 -0.91 1.16
N GLU A 278 -2.66 -0.02 1.42
CA GLU A 278 -2.45 1.42 1.57
C GLU A 278 -1.43 1.75 2.66
N ALA A 279 -1.45 1.04 3.77
CA ALA A 279 -0.56 1.33 4.88
C ALA A 279 0.85 0.72 4.69
N ASN A 280 0.95 -0.42 4.01
CA ASN A 280 2.12 -1.30 4.13
C ASN A 280 2.77 -1.69 2.80
N ALA A 281 2.03 -1.72 1.68
CA ALA A 281 2.54 -2.21 0.40
C ALA A 281 2.68 -1.09 -0.65
N GLN A 282 2.88 0.15 -0.19
CA GLN A 282 2.86 1.39 -1.00
C GLN A 282 3.79 1.41 -2.23
N ASP A 283 4.78 0.51 -2.28
CA ASP A 283 5.73 0.38 -3.38
C ASP A 283 5.40 -0.80 -4.29
N ASP A 284 4.86 -1.89 -3.75
CA ASP A 284 4.65 -3.13 -4.48
C ASP A 284 3.44 -3.06 -5.42
N ILE A 285 2.40 -2.28 -5.06
CA ILE A 285 1.15 -2.21 -5.83
C ILE A 285 1.35 -1.78 -7.28
N TRP A 286 2.40 -1.00 -7.56
CA TRP A 286 2.64 -0.38 -8.85
C TRP A 286 3.17 -1.38 -9.88
N TYR A 287 3.78 -2.47 -9.40
CA TYR A 287 4.53 -3.42 -10.22
C TYR A 287 3.94 -4.83 -10.21
N THR A 288 2.71 -5.00 -9.68
CA THR A 288 2.02 -6.29 -9.71
C THR A 288 1.35 -6.56 -11.06
N GLY A 289 0.90 -7.80 -11.25
CA GLY A 289 0.20 -8.24 -12.45
C GLY A 289 1.12 -8.68 -13.58
N ARG A 290 0.52 -9.09 -14.69
CA ARG A 290 1.20 -9.51 -15.92
C ARG A 290 0.98 -8.48 -17.03
N GLN A 291 1.95 -8.35 -17.92
CA GLN A 291 1.81 -7.57 -19.14
C GLN A 291 0.87 -8.33 -20.08
N LEU A 292 -0.02 -7.60 -20.75
CA LEU A 292 -1.01 -8.24 -21.64
C LEU A 292 -0.45 -8.47 -23.04
N TYR A 293 0.40 -7.57 -23.53
CA TYR A 293 1.07 -7.72 -24.81
C TYR A 293 2.58 -7.70 -24.63
N HIS A 294 3.23 -8.75 -25.13
CA HIS A 294 4.67 -8.79 -25.33
C HIS A 294 4.92 -8.74 -26.83
N PRO A 295 5.78 -7.85 -27.34
CA PRO A 295 6.31 -8.03 -28.68
C PRO A 295 6.99 -9.39 -28.63
N GLN A 296 6.48 -10.37 -29.36
CA GLN A 296 7.20 -11.64 -29.47
C GLN A 296 8.61 -11.28 -29.91
N ASP A 297 9.61 -11.62 -29.07
CA ASP A 297 10.99 -11.63 -29.51
C ASP A 297 10.95 -12.41 -30.80
N SER A 298 11.22 -11.71 -31.89
CA SER A 298 11.18 -12.26 -33.23
C SER A 298 12.44 -13.12 -33.32
N ILE A 299 12.45 -14.23 -32.60
CA ILE A 299 13.49 -15.23 -32.61
C ILE A 299 13.32 -15.89 -33.99
N SER A 300 14.03 -15.28 -34.92
CA SER A 300 14.36 -15.76 -36.25
C SER A 300 15.64 -16.56 -36.16
#